data_AF-A0A0K2RPA1-F1
#
_entry.id   AF-A0A0K2RPA1-F1
#
_cell.length_a   1.000
_cell.length_b   1.000
_cell.length_c   1.000
_cell.angle_alpha   90.00
_cell.angle_beta   90.00
_cell.angle_gamma   90.00
#
_symmetry.space_group_name_H-M   'P 1'
#
loop_
_entity.id
_entity.type
_entity.pdbx_description
1 polymer ?
#
loop_
_entity_poly.entity_id
_entity_poly.type
_entity_poly.pdbx_seq_one_letter_code
_entity_poly.pdbx_strand_id
1 'polypeptide(L)'
;MALQPDAADRIRGVGLPILANEGTGEHFHAHLDMYVDGKAVSVPAGIGFADVNQGQSGGRSPVHTHDASGIIHVEADTPGERFTLAQFLREWGVLAGNATIGGHPAGEWSVFVNGTRSQGPPDTVVLHPKEEIALVQGTAPYPSRPHTPSLRTSTRPCPEQH
;
A
#
# COMPACT_ATOMS: atom_id res chain seq x y z
N MET A 1 -2.01 -9.28 14.74
CA MET A 1 -1.13 -8.56 13.81
C MET A 1 0.29 -8.78 14.30
N ALA A 2 1.18 -9.38 13.50
CA ALA A 2 2.58 -9.51 13.88
C ALA A 2 3.32 -8.29 13.33
N LEU A 3 3.94 -7.50 14.21
CA LEU A 3 4.69 -6.32 13.79
C LEU A 3 6.00 -6.73 13.11
N GLN A 4 6.39 -5.99 12.08
CA GLN A 4 7.60 -6.27 11.33
C GLN A 4 8.80 -5.62 12.05
N PRO A 5 9.85 -6.38 12.40
CA PRO A 5 10.91 -5.95 13.33
C PRO A 5 11.76 -4.75 12.85
N ASP A 6 11.68 -4.42 11.56
CA ASP A 6 12.40 -3.35 10.87
C ASP A 6 11.45 -2.32 10.22
N ALA A 7 10.15 -2.37 10.51
CA ALA A 7 9.17 -1.44 9.95
C ALA A 7 9.53 0.02 10.20
N ALA A 8 9.96 0.36 11.42
CA ALA A 8 10.34 1.73 11.77
C ALA A 8 11.45 2.29 10.87
N ASP A 9 12.44 1.46 10.54
CA ASP A 9 13.56 1.86 9.71
C ASP A 9 13.15 2.00 8.24
N ARG A 10 12.27 1.11 7.75
CA ARG A 10 11.77 1.22 6.38
C ARG A 10 10.85 2.42 6.19
N ILE A 11 9.96 2.72 7.15
CA ILE A 11 9.11 3.92 7.14
C ILE A 11 9.98 5.18 7.03
N ARG A 12 11.00 5.31 7.90
CA ARG A 12 11.94 6.44 7.83
C ARG A 12 12.75 6.45 6.53
N GLY A 13 13.16 5.28 6.04
CA GLY A 13 13.93 5.12 4.81
C GLY A 13 13.19 5.58 3.55
N VAL A 14 11.85 5.60 3.57
CA VAL A 14 11.02 6.14 2.47
C VAL A 14 10.62 7.60 2.70
N GLY A 15 11.16 8.24 3.73
CA GLY A 15 10.90 9.64 4.07
C GLY A 15 9.54 9.88 4.73
N LEU A 16 8.88 8.84 5.23
CA LEU A 16 7.60 8.97 5.93
C LEU A 16 7.81 9.18 7.43
N PRO A 17 6.98 10.01 8.09
CA PRO A 17 7.00 10.12 9.54
C PRO A 17 6.41 8.87 10.19
N ILE A 18 6.76 8.64 11.45
CA ILE A 18 6.05 7.68 12.31
C ILE A 18 5.14 8.49 13.22
N LEU A 19 3.84 8.40 12.96
CA LEU A 19 2.78 9.05 13.71
C LEU A 19 2.40 8.21 14.93
N ALA A 20 2.09 8.87 16.04
CA ALA A 20 1.56 8.21 17.24
C ALA A 20 0.05 7.89 17.11
N ASN A 21 -0.65 8.62 16.24
CA ASN A 21 -2.08 8.48 15.97
C ASN A 21 -2.35 8.57 14.45
N GLU A 22 -3.62 8.46 14.07
CA GLU A 22 -4.10 8.69 12.71
C GLU A 22 -3.94 10.17 12.37
N GLY A 23 -3.37 10.50 11.22
CA GLY A 23 -3.35 11.89 10.75
C GLY A 23 -4.76 12.31 10.32
N THR A 24 -5.21 13.48 10.77
CA THR A 24 -6.57 13.99 10.49
C THR A 24 -6.59 15.13 9.47
N GLY A 25 -5.44 15.53 8.94
CA GLY A 25 -5.32 16.60 7.95
C GLY A 25 -5.77 16.16 6.56
N GLU A 26 -5.53 14.89 6.22
CA GLU A 26 -6.01 14.24 4.99
C GLU A 26 -6.30 12.77 5.26
N HIS A 27 -7.48 12.31 4.84
CA HIS A 27 -7.90 10.93 5.00
C HIS A 27 -8.57 10.42 3.72
N PHE A 28 -7.96 9.44 3.08
CA PHE A 28 -8.59 8.70 1.99
C PHE A 28 -8.10 7.25 1.91
N HIS A 29 -8.79 6.45 1.10
CA HIS A 29 -8.41 5.07 0.82
C HIS A 29 -8.12 4.87 -0.67
N ALA A 30 -7.14 4.01 -0.95
CA ALA A 30 -6.92 3.38 -2.25
C ALA A 30 -6.92 1.86 -2.04
N HIS A 31 -6.94 1.09 -3.11
CA HIS A 31 -6.90 -0.37 -3.05
C HIS A 31 -5.76 -0.92 -3.91
N LEU A 32 -5.08 -1.94 -3.42
CA LEU A 32 -4.02 -2.66 -4.12
C LEU A 32 -4.35 -4.14 -4.26
N ASP A 33 -4.45 -4.59 -5.51
CA ASP A 33 -4.39 -5.99 -5.88
C ASP A 33 -2.98 -6.36 -6.38
N MET A 34 -2.50 -7.54 -6.00
CA MET A 34 -1.25 -8.09 -6.52
C MET A 34 -1.47 -9.46 -7.14
N TYR A 35 -0.86 -9.70 -8.31
CA TYR A 35 -0.90 -10.98 -9.01
C TYR A 35 0.50 -11.38 -9.47
N VAL A 36 0.84 -12.66 -9.27
CA VAL A 36 2.06 -13.30 -9.77
C VAL A 36 1.64 -14.54 -10.54
N ASP A 37 1.99 -14.61 -11.81
CA ASP A 37 1.63 -15.70 -12.72
C ASP A 37 0.13 -16.04 -12.68
N GLY A 38 -0.70 -15.01 -12.74
CA GLY A 38 -2.17 -15.11 -12.75
C GLY A 38 -2.80 -15.47 -11.39
N LYS A 39 -2.01 -15.64 -10.33
CA LYS A 39 -2.49 -15.96 -8.98
C LYS A 39 -2.47 -14.72 -8.10
N ALA A 40 -3.56 -14.49 -7.36
CA ALA A 40 -3.64 -13.42 -6.39
C ALA A 40 -2.63 -13.62 -5.25
N VAL A 41 -1.93 -12.55 -4.89
CA VAL A 41 -1.02 -12.46 -3.75
C VAL A 41 -1.68 -11.57 -2.71
N SER A 42 -1.68 -12.02 -1.45
CA SER A 42 -2.26 -11.24 -0.36
C SER A 42 -1.39 -10.01 -0.07
N VAL A 43 -2.03 -8.85 0.06
CA VAL A 43 -1.49 -7.67 0.73
C VAL A 43 -1.77 -7.82 2.22
N PRO A 44 -0.76 -8.01 3.09
CA PRO A 44 -0.97 -8.25 4.51
C PRO A 44 -1.58 -7.07 5.26
N ALA A 45 -2.25 -7.39 6.37
CA ALA A 45 -2.56 -6.44 7.42
C ALA A 45 -1.28 -5.93 8.11
N GLY A 46 -1.33 -4.69 8.62
CA GLY A 46 -0.28 -4.14 9.48
C GLY A 46 0.96 -3.63 8.75
N ILE A 47 0.89 -3.47 7.42
CA ILE A 47 1.91 -2.71 6.69
C ILE A 47 1.87 -1.26 7.20
N GLY A 48 3.05 -0.67 7.40
CA GLY A 48 3.17 0.70 7.90
C GLY A 48 3.09 0.83 9.41
N PHE A 49 2.86 -0.25 10.16
CA PHE A 49 2.89 -0.24 11.63
C PHE A 49 4.28 -0.61 12.16
N ALA A 50 4.74 0.18 13.13
CA ALA A 50 6.03 0.00 13.78
C ALA A 50 5.89 -0.01 15.30
N ASP A 51 6.64 -0.91 15.94
CA ASP A 51 6.92 -0.80 17.38
C ASP A 51 7.86 0.38 17.60
N VAL A 52 7.41 1.39 18.35
CA VAL A 52 8.21 2.58 18.62
C VAL A 52 8.92 2.53 19.98
N ASN A 53 8.68 1.49 20.79
CA ASN A 53 9.39 1.24 22.06
C ASN A 53 9.20 -0.23 22.49
N GLN A 54 10.24 -1.09 22.39
CA GLN A 54 10.33 -2.48 22.91
C GLN A 54 9.02 -3.13 23.43
N GLY A 55 8.01 -3.30 22.56
CA GLY A 55 6.72 -3.93 22.91
C GLY A 55 5.50 -3.02 23.08
N GLN A 56 5.59 -1.71 22.83
CA GLN A 56 4.43 -0.86 22.58
C GLN A 56 4.24 -0.60 21.07
N SER A 57 3.22 -1.27 20.54
CA SER A 57 2.65 -1.01 19.23
C SER A 57 1.96 0.36 19.26
N GLY A 58 2.30 1.24 18.34
CA GLY A 58 1.62 2.53 18.28
C GLY A 58 2.08 3.47 17.18
N GLY A 59 3.30 3.28 16.67
CA GLY A 59 3.79 4.05 15.54
C GLY A 59 3.17 3.55 14.24
N ARG A 60 2.76 4.46 13.38
CA ARG A 60 2.38 4.13 12.00
C ARG A 60 2.80 5.18 10.99
N SER A 61 3.01 4.78 9.75
CA SER A 61 3.17 5.70 8.65
C SER A 61 1.82 6.31 8.24
N PRO A 62 1.82 7.48 7.56
CA PRO A 62 0.61 8.01 6.94
C PRO A 62 0.00 7.09 5.90
N VAL A 63 0.72 6.07 5.41
CA VAL A 63 0.26 5.16 4.35
C VAL A 63 0.31 3.72 4.85
N HIS A 64 -0.80 3.11 5.26
CA HIS A 64 -0.77 1.81 5.96
C HIS A 64 -1.97 0.90 5.65
N THR A 65 -1.96 -0.35 6.14
CA THR A 65 -3.10 -1.29 6.04
C THR A 65 -3.59 -1.73 7.41
N HIS A 66 -4.91 -1.65 7.65
CA HIS A 66 -5.52 -2.20 8.87
C HIS A 66 -5.77 -3.70 8.79
N ASP A 67 -6.04 -4.22 7.59
CA ASP A 67 -6.35 -5.63 7.35
C ASP A 67 -5.76 -6.16 6.03
N ALA A 68 -6.04 -7.42 5.71
CA ALA A 68 -5.51 -8.10 4.53
C ALA A 68 -6.40 -7.97 3.27
N SER A 69 -7.32 -6.99 3.25
CA SER A 69 -8.21 -6.74 2.09
C SER A 69 -7.50 -6.08 0.91
N GLY A 70 -6.32 -5.49 1.13
CA GLY A 70 -5.61 -4.67 0.14
C GLY A 70 -5.98 -3.18 0.18
N ILE A 71 -6.85 -2.73 1.10
CA ILE A 71 -7.12 -1.31 1.30
C ILE A 71 -5.89 -0.62 1.91
N ILE A 72 -5.37 0.37 1.18
CA ILE A 72 -4.33 1.29 1.63
C ILE A 72 -5.02 2.53 2.20
N HIS A 73 -4.72 2.83 3.46
CA HIS A 73 -5.13 4.03 4.15
C HIS A 73 -4.09 5.12 3.92
N VAL A 74 -4.54 6.33 3.57
CA VAL A 74 -3.73 7.55 3.60
C VAL A 74 -4.32 8.47 4.65
N GLU A 75 -3.61 8.65 5.76
CA GLU A 75 -4.04 9.34 6.98
C GLU A 75 -2.89 10.26 7.45
N ALA A 76 -2.79 11.43 6.83
CA ALA A 76 -1.68 12.39 7.01
C ALA A 76 -2.06 13.57 7.91
N ASP A 77 -1.08 14.12 8.63
CA ASP A 77 -1.28 15.29 9.50
C ASP A 77 -1.49 16.58 8.70
N THR A 78 -0.89 16.69 7.51
CA THR A 78 -1.00 17.87 6.66
C THR A 78 -1.78 17.55 5.38
N PRO A 79 -2.76 18.39 4.99
CA PRO A 79 -3.47 18.21 3.73
C PRO A 79 -2.59 18.44 2.50
N GLY A 80 -2.85 17.71 1.42
CA GLY A 80 -2.19 17.89 0.12
C GLY A 80 -0.77 17.35 0.04
N GLU A 81 -0.36 16.54 1.02
CA GLU A 81 0.83 15.70 0.90
C GLU A 81 0.66 14.70 -0.26
N ARG A 82 1.78 14.22 -0.82
CA ARG A 82 1.76 13.27 -1.93
C ARG A 82 2.40 11.98 -1.51
N PHE A 83 1.61 10.91 -1.56
CA PHE A 83 2.05 9.56 -1.24
C PHE A 83 2.08 8.70 -2.50
N THR A 84 3.06 7.79 -2.59
CA THR A 84 3.24 6.94 -3.77
C THR A 84 3.15 5.46 -3.42
N LEU A 85 2.77 4.66 -4.42
CA LEU A 85 2.80 3.20 -4.32
C LEU A 85 4.21 2.70 -4.02
N ALA A 86 5.26 3.36 -4.51
CA ALA A 86 6.64 3.01 -4.16
C ALA A 86 6.93 3.17 -2.67
N GLN A 87 6.45 4.25 -2.03
CA GLN A 87 6.62 4.41 -0.60
C GLN A 87 5.99 3.24 0.14
N PHE A 88 4.73 2.92 -0.17
CA PHE A 88 4.00 1.79 0.39
C PHE A 88 4.72 0.45 0.21
N LEU A 89 5.17 0.11 -1.01
CA LEU A 89 5.86 -1.16 -1.28
C LEU A 89 7.23 -1.24 -0.59
N ARG A 90 7.93 -0.11 -0.43
CA ARG A 90 9.24 -0.05 0.25
C ARG A 90 9.09 -0.14 1.77
N GLU A 91 8.09 0.52 2.36
CA GLU A 91 7.82 0.38 3.80
C GLU A 91 7.28 -1.00 4.17
N TRP A 92 6.56 -1.67 3.26
CA TRP A 92 6.22 -3.08 3.37
C TRP A 92 7.48 -3.98 3.29
N GLY A 93 8.52 -3.53 2.58
CA GLY A 93 9.77 -4.26 2.40
C GLY A 93 9.76 -5.20 1.19
N VAL A 94 8.76 -5.09 0.31
CA VAL A 94 8.69 -5.89 -0.92
C VAL A 94 9.35 -5.22 -2.10
N LEU A 95 9.48 -3.89 -2.11
CA LEU A 95 10.25 -3.14 -3.11
C LEU A 95 11.65 -2.82 -2.57
N ALA A 96 12.67 -3.49 -3.11
CA ALA A 96 14.07 -3.29 -2.72
C ALA A 96 14.77 -2.23 -3.58
N GLY A 97 15.90 -1.71 -3.10
CA GLY A 97 16.68 -0.64 -3.76
C GLY A 97 17.30 -1.01 -5.12
N ASN A 98 17.31 -2.29 -5.47
CA ASN A 98 17.64 -2.81 -6.80
C ASN A 98 16.44 -2.81 -7.77
N ALA A 99 15.33 -2.19 -7.37
CA ALA A 99 14.06 -2.16 -8.11
C ALA A 99 13.50 -3.56 -8.38
N THR A 100 13.51 -4.47 -7.41
CA THR A 100 12.73 -5.71 -7.45
C THR A 100 11.53 -5.63 -6.52
N ILE A 101 10.38 -6.12 -6.96
CA ILE A 101 9.16 -6.30 -6.14
C ILE A 101 8.97 -7.79 -5.90
N GLY A 102 9.03 -8.22 -4.64
CA GLY A 102 8.82 -9.63 -4.27
C GLY A 102 9.80 -10.61 -4.93
N GLY A 103 11.01 -10.16 -5.27
CA GLY A 103 12.03 -10.96 -5.96
C GLY A 103 12.00 -10.87 -7.49
N HIS A 104 11.02 -10.20 -8.09
CA HIS A 104 10.93 -9.99 -9.54
C HIS A 104 11.36 -8.58 -9.93
N PRO A 105 12.09 -8.37 -11.04
CA PRO A 105 12.43 -7.03 -11.54
C PRO A 105 11.18 -6.15 -11.72
N ALA A 106 11.20 -4.91 -11.25
CA ALA A 106 10.06 -3.98 -11.33
C ALA A 106 9.60 -3.74 -12.77
N GLY A 107 10.50 -3.84 -13.75
CA GLY A 107 10.17 -3.76 -15.18
C GLY A 107 9.33 -4.92 -15.72
N GLU A 108 9.23 -6.04 -14.99
CA GLU A 108 8.35 -7.17 -15.33
C GLU A 108 6.92 -7.00 -14.80
N TRP A 109 6.68 -5.97 -13.99
CA TRP A 109 5.36 -5.69 -13.45
C TRP A 109 4.58 -4.77 -14.38
N SER A 110 3.37 -5.20 -14.74
CA SER A 110 2.37 -4.32 -15.33
C SER A 110 1.57 -3.64 -14.23
N VAL A 111 1.44 -2.32 -14.35
CA VAL A 111 0.66 -1.49 -13.44
C VAL A 111 -0.66 -1.13 -14.11
N PHE A 112 -1.75 -1.32 -13.40
CA PHE A 112 -3.07 -0.82 -13.80
C PHE A 112 -3.60 0.12 -12.74
N VAL A 113 -4.16 1.24 -13.16
CA VAL A 113 -4.86 2.20 -12.31
C VAL A 113 -6.28 2.33 -12.87
N ASN A 114 -7.29 2.03 -12.04
CA ASN A 114 -8.70 2.02 -12.41
C ASN A 114 -8.96 1.21 -13.69
N GLY A 115 -8.34 0.03 -13.79
CA GLY A 115 -8.46 -0.89 -14.94
C GLY A 115 -7.75 -0.44 -16.23
N THR A 116 -7.04 0.70 -16.20
CA THR A 116 -6.25 1.21 -17.33
C THR A 116 -4.77 1.00 -17.07
N ARG A 117 -4.05 0.46 -18.05
CA ARG A 117 -2.61 0.22 -17.92
C ARG A 117 -1.86 1.55 -17.82
N SER A 118 -1.12 1.74 -16.75
CA SER A 118 -0.25 2.90 -16.57
C SER A 118 1.03 2.75 -17.40
N GLN A 119 1.56 3.87 -17.88
CA GLN A 119 2.86 3.92 -18.56
C GLN A 119 3.93 4.24 -17.53
N GLY A 120 4.72 3.25 -17.14
CA GLY A 120 5.83 3.44 -16.21
C GLY A 120 5.88 2.39 -15.11
N PRO A 121 7.02 2.34 -14.38
CA PRO A 121 7.19 1.45 -13.26
C PRO A 121 6.25 1.79 -12.08
N PRO A 122 6.04 0.85 -11.14
CA PRO A 122 5.16 1.05 -9.98
C PRO A 122 5.50 2.26 -9.09
N ASP A 123 6.75 2.74 -9.14
CA ASP A 123 7.24 3.86 -8.35
C ASP A 123 6.74 5.23 -8.83
N THR A 124 6.16 5.33 -10.02
CA THR A 124 5.57 6.57 -10.53
C THR A 124 4.11 6.77 -10.13
N VAL A 125 3.47 5.77 -9.50
CA VAL A 125 2.04 5.84 -9.12
C VAL A 125 1.89 6.66 -7.84
N VAL A 126 1.26 7.83 -7.96
CA VAL A 126 0.76 8.61 -6.82
C VAL A 126 -0.59 8.04 -6.42
N LEU A 127 -0.83 7.88 -5.12
CA LEU A 127 -2.10 7.41 -4.59
C LEU A 127 -3.14 8.54 -4.60
N HIS A 128 -4.32 8.28 -5.15
CA HIS A 128 -5.47 9.17 -5.06
C HIS A 128 -6.70 8.52 -4.40
N PRO A 129 -7.65 9.33 -3.90
CA PRO A 129 -8.87 8.82 -3.30
C PRO A 129 -9.65 7.89 -4.23
N LYS A 130 -9.98 6.71 -3.71
CA LYS A 130 -10.76 5.67 -4.35
C LYS A 130 -10.13 5.06 -5.60
N GLU A 131 -8.81 5.20 -5.76
CA GLU A 131 -8.10 4.51 -6.82
C GLU A 131 -8.00 3.02 -6.54
N GLU A 132 -8.14 2.25 -7.61
CA GLU A 132 -7.93 0.82 -7.62
C GLU A 132 -6.67 0.52 -8.43
N ILE A 133 -5.68 -0.06 -7.78
CA ILE A 133 -4.36 -0.31 -8.35
C ILE A 133 -4.15 -1.81 -8.43
N ALA A 134 -3.71 -2.31 -9.59
CA ALA A 134 -3.30 -3.71 -9.72
C ALA A 134 -1.86 -3.81 -10.22
N LEU A 135 -1.05 -4.59 -9.51
CA LEU A 135 0.29 -5.00 -9.92
C LEU A 135 0.25 -6.43 -10.41
N VAL A 136 0.63 -6.64 -11.68
CA VAL A 136 0.58 -7.95 -12.32
C VAL A 136 1.97 -8.32 -12.84
N GLN A 137 2.56 -9.37 -12.29
CA GLN A 137 3.78 -9.98 -12.79
C GLN A 137 3.46 -11.26 -13.57
N GLY A 138 4.11 -11.43 -14.71
CA GLY A 138 3.97 -12.64 -15.54
C GLY A 138 2.60 -12.72 -16.22
N THR A 139 1.96 -13.89 -16.13
CA THR A 139 0.67 -14.15 -16.79
C THR A 139 -0.44 -13.27 -16.21
N ALA A 140 -1.25 -12.66 -17.08
CA ALA A 140 -2.39 -11.86 -16.64
C ALA A 140 -3.42 -12.73 -15.85
N PRO A 141 -4.05 -12.20 -14.79
CA PRO A 141 -5.12 -12.91 -14.10
C PRO A 141 -6.29 -13.16 -15.05
N TYR A 142 -7.12 -14.16 -14.73
CA TYR A 142 -8.36 -14.42 -15.47
C TYR A 142 -9.57 -13.84 -14.70
N PRO A 143 -10.44 -13.04 -15.35
CA PRO A 143 -10.34 -12.58 -16.73
C PRO A 143 -9.20 -11.57 -16.93
N SER A 144 -8.75 -11.42 -18.19
CA SER A 144 -7.48 -10.80 -18.64
C SER A 144 -7.26 -9.32 -18.26
N ARG A 145 -8.23 -8.71 -17.56
CA ARG A 145 -8.05 -7.46 -16.84
C ARG A 145 -8.34 -7.76 -15.38
N PRO A 146 -7.43 -7.43 -14.44
CA PRO A 146 -7.81 -7.45 -13.04
C PRO A 146 -9.09 -6.62 -12.89
N HIS A 147 -10.18 -7.31 -12.54
CA HIS A 147 -11.38 -6.64 -12.07
C HIS A 147 -11.02 -6.10 -10.71
N THR A 148 -10.64 -4.83 -10.67
CA THR A 148 -10.48 -4.09 -9.43
C THR A 148 -11.79 -4.23 -8.65
N PRO A 149 -11.82 -4.96 -7.52
CA PRO A 149 -13.01 -5.08 -6.72
C PRO A 149 -13.35 -3.67 -6.24
N SER A 150 -14.43 -3.09 -6.74
CA SER A 150 -14.82 -1.74 -6.33
C SER A 150 -14.82 -1.66 -4.80
N LEU A 151 -14.18 -0.60 -4.28
CA LEU A 151 -14.32 -0.11 -2.90
C LEU A 151 -15.78 -0.05 -2.39
N ARG A 152 -16.79 -0.24 -3.26
CA ARG A 152 -18.22 -0.42 -2.92
C ARG A 152 -18.56 -1.62 -2.05
N THR A 153 -17.70 -2.63 -1.89
CA THR A 153 -18.05 -3.80 -1.05
C THR A 153 -17.54 -3.72 0.39
N SER A 154 -16.70 -2.73 0.74
CA SER A 154 -16.39 -2.46 2.14
C SER A 154 -17.58 -1.77 2.80
N THR A 155 -18.49 -2.56 3.36
CA THR A 155 -19.61 -2.10 4.20
C THR A 155 -19.18 -1.76 5.63
N ARG A 156 -17.88 -1.69 5.91
CA ARG A 156 -17.39 -1.19 7.19
C ARG A 156 -16.99 0.27 7.02
N PRO A 157 -17.83 1.23 7.47
CA PRO A 157 -17.28 2.51 7.87
C PRO A 157 -16.26 2.23 8.97
N CYS A 158 -15.02 2.67 8.79
CA CYS A 158 -14.12 2.82 9.92
C CYS A 158 -14.80 3.85 10.84
N PRO A 159 -14.91 3.60 12.16
CA PRO A 159 -15.49 4.58 13.06
C PRO A 159 -14.72 5.89 12.89
N GLU A 160 -15.41 6.99 12.61
CA GLU A 160 -14.89 8.34 12.84
C GLU A 160 -14.41 8.35 14.30
N GLN A 161 -13.09 8.33 14.48
CA GLN A 161 -12.48 8.53 15.78
C GLN A 161 -12.68 10.02 16.08
N HIS A 162 -13.69 10.30 16.91
CA HIS A 162 -13.96 11.61 17.51
C HIS A 162 -12.79 12.12 18.34
#